data_AF-A0AA40CPU4-F1
#
_entry.id   AF-A0AA40CPU4-F1
#
_cell.length_a   1.000
_cell.length_b   1.000
_cell.length_c   1.000
_cell.angle_alpha   90.00
_cell.angle_beta   90.00
_cell.angle_gamma   90.00
#
_symmetry.space_group_name_H-M   'P 1'
#
loop_
_entity.id
_entity.type
_entity.pdbx_description
1 polymer ?
#
loop_
_entity_poly.entity_id
_entity_poly.type
_entity_poly.pdbx_seq_one_letter_code
_entity_poly.pdbx_strand_id
1 'polypeptide(L)'
;MNPPEHPKLNRVVPPAETSPPNIHTLSSPPQTTSTMTDPFEVRMRFTNQLRGLNASVTSAQKAAQFALKHKDLAEDLHSCILEQLERNGMNTRANIMYFIEHFLDLAQRADGSGHADYIRMMQRDIIRVVDAVAPEDGSGAANIKLTRKVLQTLQAKNFLEAQVVLQIEEVLKDRVVSAQKLAAAANGGGDGQERRPPQPLKLDRKQIEQRIEEDRERHKRLRENIWAVPSKEYGELEKMWEETSDLGEDDFRAMAEERREWDREFEVEESACPHRSAAGGATNGSSTLDGHDLGVSRV
;
A
#
# COMPACT_ATOMS: atom_id res chain seq x y z
N MET A 1 24.01 28.01 47.66
CA MET A 1 22.63 28.54 47.62
C MET A 1 21.68 27.38 47.79
N ASN A 2 21.20 27.16 49.01
CA ASN A 2 20.17 26.16 49.33
C ASN A 2 18.80 26.83 49.31
N PRO A 3 17.79 26.28 48.59
CA PRO A 3 16.40 26.73 48.70
C PRO A 3 15.68 26.02 49.89
N PRO A 4 14.55 26.59 50.35
CA PRO A 4 14.14 26.54 51.77
C PRO A 4 13.22 25.37 52.14
N GLU A 5 13.27 25.02 53.43
CA GLU A 5 12.40 24.06 54.12
C GLU A 5 10.95 24.59 54.23
N HIS A 6 9.97 23.72 53.95
CA HIS A 6 8.55 23.92 54.25
C HIS A 6 8.03 22.81 55.20
N PRO A 7 7.05 23.11 56.06
CA PRO A 7 6.80 22.38 57.31
C PRO A 7 5.93 21.13 57.16
N LYS A 8 6.19 20.14 58.02
CA LYS A 8 5.46 18.87 58.14
C LYS A 8 4.05 19.09 58.69
N LEU A 9 3.03 18.76 57.89
CA LEU A 9 1.64 18.64 58.34
C LEU A 9 1.32 17.19 58.70
N ASN A 10 1.23 16.92 60.00
CA ASN A 10 0.61 15.71 60.55
C ASN A 10 -0.89 15.72 60.23
N ARG A 11 -1.39 14.71 59.52
CA ARG A 11 -2.84 14.46 59.45
C ARG A 11 -3.15 13.06 59.98
N VAL A 12 -3.99 13.09 61.00
CA VAL A 12 -4.48 12.02 61.86
C VAL A 12 -5.28 10.98 61.04
N VAL A 13 -4.99 9.71 61.29
CA VAL A 13 -5.72 8.53 60.80
C VAL A 13 -6.94 8.29 61.70
N PRO A 14 -8.18 8.25 61.20
CA PRO A 14 -9.32 7.76 61.96
C PRO A 14 -9.48 6.22 61.84
N PRO A 15 -10.02 5.55 62.87
CA PRO A 15 -9.99 4.09 63.00
C PRO A 15 -11.06 3.37 62.16
N ALA A 16 -10.80 2.08 61.93
CA ALA A 16 -11.62 1.16 61.17
C ALA A 16 -13.00 0.90 61.83
N GLU A 17 -14.07 1.09 61.06
CA GLU A 17 -15.41 0.60 61.39
C GLU A 17 -15.70 -0.69 60.60
N THR A 18 -15.90 -1.77 61.35
CA THR A 18 -16.32 -3.08 60.88
C THR A 18 -17.85 -3.12 60.73
N SER A 19 -18.35 -3.33 59.51
CA SER A 19 -19.76 -3.63 59.26
C SER A 19 -19.94 -5.10 58.80
N PRO A 20 -21.02 -5.80 59.23
CA PRO A 20 -21.23 -7.23 58.98
C PRO A 20 -21.73 -7.54 57.55
N PRO A 21 -21.60 -8.79 57.07
CA PRO A 21 -21.85 -9.14 55.67
C PRO A 21 -23.35 -9.23 55.38
N ASN A 22 -23.79 -8.55 54.32
CA ASN A 22 -25.15 -8.64 53.80
C ASN A 22 -25.19 -9.82 52.80
N ILE A 23 -25.86 -10.90 53.20
CA ILE A 23 -26.19 -12.06 52.37
C ILE A 23 -27.36 -11.66 51.47
N HIS A 24 -27.40 -12.22 50.26
CA HIS A 24 -28.37 -12.03 49.16
C HIS A 24 -27.93 -11.06 48.06
N THR A 25 -27.01 -11.54 47.22
CA THR A 25 -27.02 -11.18 45.80
C THR A 25 -26.85 -12.46 45.00
N LEU A 26 -27.91 -12.83 44.29
CA LEU A 26 -27.96 -13.98 43.40
C LEU A 26 -26.85 -13.81 42.35
N SER A 27 -25.86 -14.68 42.43
CA SER A 27 -24.87 -14.91 41.37
C SER A 27 -25.62 -15.36 40.12
N SER A 28 -25.90 -14.40 39.24
CA SER A 28 -26.11 -14.72 37.84
C SER A 28 -24.74 -15.14 37.28
N PRO A 29 -24.64 -16.26 36.56
CA PRO A 29 -23.38 -16.62 35.93
C PRO A 29 -22.96 -15.49 34.98
N PRO A 30 -21.65 -15.27 34.76
CA PRO A 30 -21.21 -14.36 33.73
C PRO A 30 -21.79 -14.88 32.42
N GLN A 31 -22.77 -14.16 31.87
CA GLN A 31 -23.16 -14.35 30.50
C GLN A 31 -21.95 -13.94 29.67
N THR A 32 -21.08 -14.90 29.37
CA THR A 32 -20.28 -14.85 28.17
C THR A 32 -21.28 -14.61 27.06
N THR A 33 -21.34 -13.38 26.56
CA THR A 33 -22.05 -13.05 25.32
C THR A 33 -21.30 -13.75 24.19
N SER A 34 -21.40 -15.09 24.12
CA SER A 34 -21.32 -15.78 22.85
C SER A 34 -22.49 -15.21 22.07
N THR A 35 -22.20 -14.16 21.29
CA THR A 35 -23.11 -13.69 20.26
C THR A 35 -23.24 -14.85 19.30
N MET A 36 -24.15 -15.77 19.59
CA MET A 36 -24.55 -16.86 18.70
C MET A 36 -25.23 -16.22 17.50
N THR A 37 -24.39 -15.64 16.64
CA THR A 37 -24.76 -15.20 15.32
C THR A 37 -24.94 -16.46 14.52
N ASP A 38 -26.08 -16.59 13.86
CA ASP A 38 -26.40 -17.75 13.03
C ASP A 38 -25.25 -18.03 12.04
N PRO A 39 -24.64 -19.24 12.06
CA PRO A 39 -23.56 -19.59 11.14
C PRO A 39 -23.93 -19.39 9.67
N PHE A 40 -25.19 -19.66 9.31
CA PHE A 40 -25.64 -19.47 7.93
C PHE A 40 -25.69 -17.99 7.53
N GLU A 41 -26.19 -17.12 8.41
CA GLU A 41 -26.14 -15.67 8.20
C GLU A 41 -24.69 -15.16 8.07
N VAL A 42 -23.78 -15.61 8.93
CA VAL A 42 -22.36 -15.24 8.88
C VAL A 42 -21.75 -15.65 7.54
N ARG A 43 -21.98 -16.90 7.11
CA ARG A 43 -21.55 -17.43 5.81
C ARG A 43 -22.07 -16.61 4.64
N MET A 44 -23.37 -16.32 4.62
CA MET A 44 -24.00 -15.55 3.55
C MET A 44 -23.43 -14.13 3.47
N ARG A 45 -23.28 -13.45 4.62
CA ARG A 45 -22.71 -12.11 4.69
C ARG A 45 -21.25 -12.08 4.24
N PHE A 46 -20.44 -13.04 4.68
CA PHE A 46 -19.03 -13.10 4.29
C PHE A 46 -18.87 -13.42 2.80
N THR A 47 -19.64 -14.37 2.28
CA THR A 47 -19.68 -14.69 0.85
C THR A 47 -19.98 -13.46 0.01
N ASN A 48 -20.96 -12.65 0.40
CA ASN A 48 -21.31 -11.42 -0.32
C ASN A 48 -20.19 -10.37 -0.25
N GLN A 49 -19.50 -10.24 0.90
CA GLN A 49 -18.33 -9.37 1.01
C GLN A 49 -17.20 -9.81 0.08
N LEU A 50 -16.87 -11.11 0.04
CA LEU A 50 -15.85 -11.67 -0.83
C LEU A 50 -16.17 -11.46 -2.33
N ARG A 51 -17.43 -11.63 -2.73
CA ARG A 51 -17.89 -11.37 -4.11
C ARG A 51 -17.77 -9.90 -4.50
N GLY A 52 -17.96 -9.00 -3.55
CA GLY A 52 -17.85 -7.55 -3.72
C GLY A 52 -16.45 -6.97 -3.55
N LEU A 53 -15.42 -7.82 -3.36
CA LEU A 53 -14.05 -7.35 -3.23
C LEU A 53 -13.58 -6.66 -4.52
N ASN A 54 -12.92 -5.53 -4.33
CA ASN A 54 -12.33 -4.69 -5.38
C ASN A 54 -10.92 -4.28 -4.94
N ALA A 55 -10.25 -3.43 -5.73
CA ALA A 55 -8.89 -2.97 -5.43
C ALA A 55 -8.77 -2.08 -4.16
N SER A 56 -9.87 -1.68 -3.52
CA SER A 56 -9.87 -0.82 -2.33
C SER A 56 -9.42 -1.56 -1.08
N VAL A 57 -8.48 -0.95 -0.34
CA VAL A 57 -8.04 -1.41 0.98
C VAL A 57 -9.22 -1.49 1.96
N THR A 58 -10.15 -0.53 1.91
CA THR A 58 -11.30 -0.50 2.82
C THR A 58 -12.22 -1.71 2.61
N SER A 59 -12.36 -2.19 1.37
CA SER A 59 -13.16 -3.39 1.07
C SER A 59 -12.53 -4.64 1.69
N ALA A 60 -11.23 -4.82 1.48
CA ALA A 60 -10.45 -5.92 2.06
C ALA A 60 -10.43 -5.86 3.60
N GLN A 61 -10.21 -4.67 4.17
CA GLN A 61 -10.14 -4.47 5.62
C GLN A 61 -11.47 -4.79 6.30
N LYS A 62 -12.61 -4.39 5.73
CA LYS A 62 -13.94 -4.72 6.25
C LYS A 62 -14.18 -6.22 6.27
N ALA A 63 -13.86 -6.91 5.17
CA ALA A 63 -13.98 -8.36 5.08
C ALA A 63 -13.07 -9.08 6.10
N ALA A 64 -11.84 -8.58 6.29
CA ALA A 64 -10.89 -9.18 7.21
C ALA A 64 -11.35 -9.01 8.65
N GLN A 65 -11.76 -7.80 9.04
CA GLN A 65 -12.31 -7.53 10.36
C GLN A 65 -13.57 -8.36 10.64
N PHE A 66 -14.43 -8.56 9.64
CA PHE A 66 -15.60 -9.42 9.76
C PHE A 66 -15.22 -10.87 10.07
N ALA A 67 -14.23 -11.43 9.37
CA ALA A 67 -13.76 -12.80 9.61
C ALA A 67 -13.06 -12.95 10.98
N LEU A 68 -12.25 -11.97 11.38
CA LEU A 68 -11.59 -11.97 12.69
C LEU A 68 -12.59 -11.86 13.85
N LYS A 69 -13.67 -11.10 13.67
CA LYS A 69 -14.73 -10.98 14.68
C LYS A 69 -15.46 -12.31 14.93
N HIS A 70 -15.60 -13.15 13.90
CA HIS A 70 -16.31 -14.44 13.98
C HIS A 70 -15.33 -15.63 13.92
N LYS A 71 -14.23 -15.55 14.67
CA LYS A 71 -13.17 -16.59 14.69
C LYS A 71 -13.68 -17.99 15.07
N ASP A 72 -14.79 -18.09 15.80
CA ASP A 72 -15.38 -19.38 16.18
C ASP A 72 -15.89 -20.17 14.97
N LEU A 73 -16.08 -19.49 13.83
CA LEU A 73 -16.49 -20.07 12.55
C LEU A 73 -15.35 -20.08 11.52
N ALA A 74 -14.09 -20.07 11.96
CA ALA A 74 -12.93 -19.91 11.08
C ALA A 74 -12.86 -20.94 9.94
N GLU A 75 -13.22 -22.20 10.21
CA GLU A 75 -13.19 -23.27 9.20
C GLU A 75 -14.21 -23.04 8.07
N ASP A 76 -15.43 -22.63 8.42
CA ASP A 76 -16.49 -22.33 7.44
C ASP A 76 -16.17 -21.05 6.65
N LEU A 77 -15.65 -20.02 7.32
CA LEU A 77 -15.20 -18.80 6.68
C LEU A 77 -14.02 -19.05 5.73
N HIS A 78 -13.05 -19.89 6.11
CA HIS A 78 -11.98 -20.32 5.21
C HIS A 78 -12.52 -21.08 3.99
N SER A 79 -13.50 -21.96 4.20
CA SER A 79 -14.20 -22.66 3.12
C SER A 79 -14.90 -21.69 2.17
N CYS A 80 -15.49 -20.60 2.68
CA CYS A 80 -16.07 -19.54 1.86
C CYS A 80 -15.02 -18.86 0.96
N ILE A 81 -13.80 -18.62 1.46
CA ILE A 81 -12.71 -18.03 0.67
C ILE A 81 -12.39 -18.93 -0.53
N LEU A 82 -12.18 -20.22 -0.29
CA LEU A 82 -11.88 -21.20 -1.35
C LEU A 82 -13.04 -21.33 -2.35
N GLU A 83 -14.27 -21.38 -1.86
CA GLU A 83 -15.47 -21.43 -2.71
C GLU A 83 -15.56 -20.19 -3.62
N GLN A 84 -15.32 -18.99 -3.07
CA GLN A 84 -15.37 -17.78 -3.88
C GLN A 84 -14.20 -17.68 -4.87
N LEU A 85 -13.02 -18.23 -4.55
CA LEU A 85 -11.94 -18.37 -5.51
C LEU A 85 -12.32 -19.28 -6.68
N GLU A 86 -13.08 -20.34 -6.45
CA GLU A 86 -13.45 -21.29 -7.50
C GLU A 86 -14.66 -20.84 -8.33
N ARG A 87 -15.57 -20.05 -7.75
CA ARG A 87 -16.85 -19.68 -8.38
C ARG A 87 -16.88 -18.32 -9.07
N ASN A 88 -15.91 -17.44 -8.83
CA ASN A 88 -15.91 -16.09 -9.40
C ASN A 88 -14.95 -15.95 -10.60
N GLY A 89 -15.05 -14.83 -11.33
CA GLY A 89 -14.17 -14.53 -12.46
C GLY A 89 -12.76 -14.12 -12.03
N MET A 90 -11.81 -14.17 -12.97
CA MET A 90 -10.36 -13.96 -12.72
C MET A 90 -10.02 -12.64 -12.00
N ASN A 91 -10.82 -11.59 -12.19
CA ASN A 91 -10.60 -10.32 -11.50
C ASN A 91 -10.94 -10.41 -10.01
N THR A 92 -12.11 -10.96 -9.67
CA THR A 92 -12.49 -11.20 -8.27
C THR A 92 -11.52 -12.17 -7.59
N ARG A 93 -11.03 -13.20 -8.30
CA ARG A 93 -10.01 -14.11 -7.77
C ARG A 93 -8.70 -13.36 -7.43
N ALA A 94 -8.27 -12.43 -8.27
CA ALA A 94 -7.14 -11.56 -7.97
C ALA A 94 -7.39 -10.67 -6.74
N ASN A 95 -8.60 -10.10 -6.61
CA ASN A 95 -8.98 -9.34 -5.43
C ASN A 95 -8.96 -10.18 -4.14
N ILE A 96 -9.44 -11.42 -4.21
CA ILE A 96 -9.39 -12.36 -3.08
C ILE A 96 -7.93 -12.69 -2.73
N MET A 97 -7.04 -12.88 -3.72
CA MET A 97 -5.60 -13.11 -3.47
C MET A 97 -4.96 -11.95 -2.68
N TYR A 98 -5.24 -10.70 -3.06
CA TYR A 98 -4.77 -9.53 -2.29
C TYR A 98 -5.42 -9.44 -0.91
N PHE A 99 -6.71 -9.77 -0.81
CA PHE A 99 -7.41 -9.83 0.45
C PHE A 99 -6.77 -10.85 1.40
N ILE A 100 -6.37 -12.05 0.93
CA ILE A 100 -5.72 -13.08 1.75
C ILE A 100 -4.44 -12.53 2.39
N GLU A 101 -3.60 -11.83 1.62
CA GLU A 101 -2.38 -11.22 2.14
C GLU A 101 -2.66 -10.22 3.25
N HIS A 102 -3.62 -9.32 3.03
CA HIS A 102 -4.02 -8.35 4.05
C HIS A 102 -4.68 -9.00 5.27
N PHE A 103 -5.51 -10.02 5.04
CA PHE A 103 -6.23 -10.75 6.07
C PHE A 103 -5.28 -11.50 7.00
N LEU A 104 -4.28 -12.20 6.46
CA LEU A 104 -3.27 -12.88 7.26
C LEU A 104 -2.41 -11.90 8.06
N ASP A 105 -2.07 -10.74 7.48
CA ASP A 105 -1.36 -9.67 8.20
C ASP A 105 -2.14 -9.20 9.43
N LEU A 106 -3.44 -8.96 9.27
CA LEU A 106 -4.31 -8.58 10.39
C LEU A 106 -4.51 -9.71 11.39
N ALA A 107 -4.65 -10.96 10.92
CA ALA A 107 -4.79 -12.13 11.79
C ALA A 107 -3.54 -12.35 12.65
N GLN A 108 -2.34 -12.13 12.10
CA GLN A 108 -1.07 -12.25 12.81
C GLN A 108 -0.89 -11.20 13.91
N ARG A 109 -1.42 -9.99 13.70
CA ARG A 109 -1.36 -8.88 14.66
C ARG A 109 -2.42 -8.97 15.75
N ALA A 110 -3.50 -9.71 15.50
CA ALA A 110 -4.60 -9.85 16.45
C ALA A 110 -4.20 -10.84 17.56
N ASP A 111 -4.10 -10.35 18.80
CA ASP A 111 -3.77 -11.16 19.97
C ASP A 111 -4.89 -12.19 20.25
N GLY A 112 -4.74 -13.42 19.77
CA GLY A 112 -5.66 -14.52 20.05
C GLY A 112 -5.28 -15.83 19.36
N SER A 113 -5.29 -16.93 20.12
CA SER A 113 -4.95 -18.28 19.64
C SER A 113 -5.77 -18.74 18.43
N GLY A 114 -7.04 -18.30 18.32
CA GLY A 114 -7.93 -18.68 17.22
C GLY A 114 -7.61 -18.03 15.86
N HIS A 115 -6.76 -17.00 15.81
CA HIS A 115 -6.39 -16.38 14.53
C HIS A 115 -5.27 -17.15 13.81
N ALA A 116 -4.49 -17.96 14.55
CA ALA A 116 -3.46 -18.82 13.99
C ALA A 116 -4.02 -19.98 13.15
N ASP A 117 -5.28 -20.36 13.34
CA ASP A 117 -5.95 -21.38 12.52
C ASP A 117 -6.10 -20.91 11.07
N TYR A 118 -6.42 -19.63 10.84
CA TYR A 118 -6.50 -19.07 9.49
C TYR A 118 -5.16 -19.16 8.74
N ILE A 119 -4.04 -18.87 9.43
CA ILE A 119 -2.70 -18.96 8.85
C ILE A 119 -2.40 -20.41 8.47
N ARG A 120 -2.64 -21.36 9.38
CA ARG A 120 -2.38 -22.80 9.14
C ARG A 120 -3.23 -23.36 8.00
N MET A 121 -4.52 -23.04 7.97
CA MET A 121 -5.41 -23.47 6.89
C MET A 121 -4.99 -22.86 5.54
N MET A 122 -4.58 -21.60 5.52
CA MET A 122 -4.11 -20.94 4.30
C MET A 122 -2.78 -21.50 3.81
N GLN A 123 -1.84 -21.80 4.71
CA GLN A 123 -0.59 -22.47 4.38
C GLN A 123 -0.83 -23.83 3.72
N ARG A 124 -1.75 -24.63 4.27
CA ARG A 124 -2.14 -25.93 3.70
C ARG A 124 -2.74 -25.79 2.30
N ASP A 125 -3.61 -24.80 2.10
CA ASP A 125 -4.41 -24.68 0.89
C ASP A 125 -3.83 -23.69 -0.14
N ILE A 126 -2.62 -23.16 0.07
CA ILE A 126 -2.03 -22.13 -0.80
C ILE A 126 -1.90 -22.57 -2.26
N ILE A 127 -1.61 -23.85 -2.51
CA ILE A 127 -1.52 -24.40 -3.87
C ILE A 127 -2.89 -24.34 -4.54
N ARG A 128 -3.96 -24.71 -3.84
CA ARG A 128 -5.34 -24.62 -4.33
C ARG A 128 -5.74 -23.17 -4.63
N VAL A 129 -5.32 -22.22 -3.79
CA VAL A 129 -5.53 -20.78 -4.04
C VAL A 129 -4.82 -20.35 -5.32
N VAL A 130 -3.54 -20.72 -5.49
CA VAL A 130 -2.75 -20.38 -6.68
C VAL A 130 -3.36 -21.00 -7.94
N ASP A 131 -3.80 -22.26 -7.88
CA ASP A 131 -4.44 -22.95 -9.01
C ASP A 131 -5.78 -22.33 -9.38
N ALA A 132 -6.52 -21.80 -8.40
CA ALA A 132 -7.75 -21.06 -8.70
C ALA A 132 -7.47 -19.70 -9.35
N VAL A 133 -6.43 -18.98 -8.92
CA VAL A 133 -6.12 -17.61 -9.41
C VAL A 133 -5.35 -17.63 -10.74
N ALA A 134 -4.48 -18.61 -10.93
CA ALA A 134 -3.62 -18.78 -12.10
C ALA A 134 -3.62 -20.25 -12.56
N PRO A 135 -4.72 -20.75 -13.14
CA PRO A 135 -4.83 -22.16 -13.55
C PRO A 135 -3.91 -22.49 -14.74
N GLU A 136 -3.70 -23.78 -14.96
CA GLU A 136 -2.83 -24.32 -16.03
C GLU A 136 -3.39 -24.14 -17.45
N ASP A 137 -4.70 -23.92 -17.56
CA ASP A 137 -5.40 -23.67 -18.82
C ASP A 137 -5.04 -22.32 -19.47
N GLY A 138 -4.24 -21.49 -18.79
CA GLY A 138 -3.82 -20.16 -19.25
C GLY A 138 -4.87 -19.07 -19.02
N SER A 139 -6.06 -19.39 -18.52
CA SER A 139 -7.13 -18.41 -18.27
C SER A 139 -6.72 -17.34 -17.24
N GLY A 140 -5.85 -17.70 -16.30
CA GLY A 140 -5.29 -16.82 -15.28
C GLY A 140 -3.92 -16.24 -15.62
N ALA A 141 -3.46 -16.28 -16.89
CA ALA A 141 -2.14 -15.78 -17.27
C ALA A 141 -1.92 -14.30 -16.89
N ALA A 142 -2.95 -13.46 -17.00
CA ALA A 142 -2.91 -12.06 -16.58
C ALA A 142 -2.70 -11.88 -15.06
N ASN A 143 -3.04 -12.89 -14.25
CA ASN A 143 -2.83 -12.87 -12.81
C ASN A 143 -1.43 -13.32 -12.40
N ILE A 144 -0.64 -13.99 -13.25
CA ILE A 144 0.62 -14.61 -12.79
C ILE A 144 1.55 -13.62 -12.10
N LYS A 145 1.71 -12.41 -12.67
CA LYS A 145 2.57 -11.37 -12.08
C LYS A 145 2.11 -10.93 -10.69
N LEU A 146 0.79 -10.81 -10.48
CA LEU A 146 0.24 -10.44 -9.17
C LEU A 146 0.38 -11.58 -8.17
N THR A 147 0.13 -12.82 -8.59
CA THR A 147 0.26 -14.01 -7.75
C THR A 147 1.69 -14.14 -7.22
N ARG A 148 2.70 -14.00 -8.09
CA ARG A 148 4.12 -14.02 -7.66
C ARG A 148 4.40 -12.95 -6.61
N LYS A 149 3.96 -11.72 -6.86
CA LYS A 149 4.16 -10.62 -5.93
C LYS A 149 3.53 -10.89 -4.57
N VAL A 150 2.30 -11.40 -4.54
CA VAL A 150 1.62 -11.73 -3.28
C VAL A 150 2.35 -12.85 -2.54
N LEU A 151 2.78 -13.91 -3.24
CA LEU A 151 3.54 -15.01 -2.62
C LEU A 151 4.86 -14.54 -2.01
N GLN A 152 5.57 -13.63 -2.69
CA GLN A 152 6.79 -13.01 -2.16
C GLN A 152 6.51 -12.17 -0.91
N THR A 153 5.41 -11.42 -0.88
CA THR A 153 4.98 -10.71 0.34
C THR A 153 4.65 -11.67 1.47
N LEU A 154 3.94 -12.76 1.19
CA LEU A 154 3.61 -13.78 2.19
C LEU A 154 4.88 -14.45 2.75
N GLN A 155 5.87 -14.72 1.91
CA GLN A 155 7.19 -15.21 2.34
C GLN A 155 7.92 -14.20 3.22
N ALA A 156 7.99 -12.93 2.79
CA ALA A 156 8.66 -11.88 3.55
C ALA A 156 8.06 -11.66 4.94
N LYS A 157 6.75 -11.95 5.08
CA LYS A 157 6.02 -11.91 6.36
C LYS A 157 6.07 -13.22 7.15
N ASN A 158 6.81 -14.23 6.68
CA ASN A 158 6.94 -15.56 7.27
C ASN A 158 5.63 -16.36 7.34
N PHE A 159 4.66 -16.06 6.47
CA PHE A 159 3.47 -16.90 6.32
C PHE A 159 3.72 -18.13 5.47
N LEU A 160 4.69 -18.10 4.57
CA LEU A 160 5.07 -19.22 3.71
C LEU A 160 6.57 -19.46 3.79
N GLU A 161 6.96 -20.73 3.76
CA GLU A 161 8.38 -21.11 3.68
C GLU A 161 8.95 -20.74 2.31
N ALA A 162 10.20 -20.27 2.29
CA ALA A 162 10.91 -19.92 1.06
C ALA A 162 10.90 -21.06 0.03
N GLN A 163 11.08 -22.30 0.49
CA GLN A 163 11.10 -23.48 -0.38
C GLN A 163 9.76 -23.71 -1.08
N VAL A 164 8.64 -23.55 -0.36
CA VAL A 164 7.29 -23.69 -0.94
C VAL A 164 7.05 -22.62 -1.99
N VAL A 165 7.46 -21.37 -1.72
CA VAL A 165 7.32 -20.28 -2.68
C VAL A 165 8.15 -20.51 -3.94
N LEU A 166 9.39 -20.99 -3.81
CA LEU A 166 10.24 -21.33 -4.95
C LEU A 166 9.62 -22.41 -5.85
N GLN A 167 9.07 -23.46 -5.26
CA GLN A 167 8.38 -24.53 -6.01
C GLN A 167 7.16 -23.99 -6.77
N ILE A 168 6.33 -23.19 -6.12
CA ILE A 168 5.18 -22.55 -6.77
C ILE A 168 5.63 -21.61 -7.88
N GLU A 169 6.71 -20.85 -7.66
CA GLU A 169 7.27 -19.93 -8.64
C GLU A 169 7.80 -20.61 -9.91
N GLU A 170 8.35 -21.82 -9.78
CA GLU A 170 8.78 -22.66 -10.89
C GLU A 170 7.58 -23.11 -11.73
N VAL A 171 6.54 -23.66 -11.08
CA VAL A 171 5.29 -24.02 -11.74
C VAL A 171 4.65 -22.83 -12.45
N LEU A 172 4.65 -21.65 -11.82
CA LEU A 172 4.14 -20.43 -12.45
C LEU A 172 4.97 -19.98 -13.67
N LYS A 173 6.29 -20.23 -13.71
CA LYS A 173 7.11 -19.95 -14.91
C LYS A 173 6.67 -20.84 -16.07
N ASP A 174 6.47 -22.13 -15.82
CA ASP A 174 6.03 -23.07 -16.85
C ASP A 174 4.63 -22.72 -17.38
N ARG A 175 3.74 -22.23 -16.52
CA ARG A 175 2.41 -21.72 -16.92
C ARG A 175 2.51 -20.48 -17.82
N VAL A 176 3.45 -19.56 -17.57
CA VAL A 176 3.68 -18.41 -18.47
C VAL A 176 4.09 -18.87 -19.86
N VAL A 177 5.07 -19.79 -19.93
CA VAL A 177 5.55 -20.34 -21.21
C VAL A 177 4.43 -21.06 -21.95
N SER A 178 3.61 -21.83 -21.23
CA SER A 178 2.46 -22.54 -21.79
C SER A 178 1.39 -21.59 -22.34
N ALA A 179 1.06 -20.54 -21.58
CA ALA A 179 0.12 -19.50 -22.01
C ALA A 179 0.62 -18.74 -23.24
N GLN A 180 1.92 -18.44 -23.32
CA GLN A 180 2.53 -17.80 -24.50
C GLN A 180 2.44 -18.69 -25.74
N LYS A 181 2.69 -20.01 -25.59
CA LYS A 181 2.53 -20.97 -26.69
C LYS A 181 1.08 -21.04 -27.18
N LEU A 182 0.12 -21.08 -26.25
CA LEU A 182 -1.32 -21.07 -26.57
C LEU A 182 -1.72 -19.78 -27.31
N ALA A 183 -1.23 -18.62 -26.86
CA ALA A 183 -1.47 -17.34 -27.51
C ALA A 183 -0.84 -17.26 -28.91
N ALA A 184 0.38 -17.78 -29.08
CA ALA A 184 1.05 -17.85 -30.38
C ALA A 184 0.30 -18.76 -31.36
N ALA A 185 -0.18 -19.92 -30.91
CA ALA A 185 -1.00 -20.83 -31.71
C ALA A 185 -2.34 -20.22 -32.14
N ALA A 186 -2.95 -19.38 -31.30
CA ALA A 186 -4.18 -18.67 -31.65
C ALA A 186 -3.98 -17.57 -32.71
N ASN A 187 -2.78 -16.97 -32.79
CA ASN A 187 -2.46 -15.90 -33.75
C ASN A 187 -1.82 -16.42 -35.05
N GLY A 188 -1.15 -17.58 -35.02
CA GLY A 188 -0.43 -18.17 -36.13
C GLY A 188 -1.28 -19.04 -37.05
N GLY A 189 -2.41 -18.51 -37.54
CA GLY A 189 -3.33 -19.21 -38.45
C GLY A 189 -2.67 -19.68 -39.75
N GLY A 190 -2.17 -20.91 -39.74
CA GLY A 190 -1.84 -21.69 -40.93
C GLY A 190 -3.10 -22.27 -41.55
N ASP A 191 -3.20 -22.09 -42.87
CA ASP A 191 -4.27 -22.54 -43.75
C ASP A 191 -4.56 -24.05 -43.59
N GLY A 192 -5.82 -24.42 -43.40
CA GLY A 192 -6.27 -25.82 -43.49
C GLY A 192 -7.07 -26.37 -42.30
N GLN A 193 -8.39 -26.46 -42.52
CA GLN A 193 -9.33 -27.45 -41.98
C GLN A 193 -10.15 -27.08 -40.72
N GLU A 194 -11.45 -27.17 -40.92
CA GLU A 194 -12.57 -26.81 -40.04
C GLU A 194 -12.54 -27.48 -38.66
N ARG A 195 -11.97 -26.79 -37.68
CA ARG A 195 -12.47 -26.81 -36.30
C ARG A 195 -12.42 -25.39 -35.77
N ARG A 196 -13.53 -24.67 -35.93
CA ARG A 196 -13.71 -23.34 -35.31
C ARG A 196 -13.44 -23.52 -33.82
N PRO A 197 -12.35 -22.97 -33.25
CA PRO A 197 -12.14 -23.05 -31.81
C PRO A 197 -13.35 -22.39 -31.13
N PRO A 198 -13.80 -22.89 -29.96
CA PRO A 198 -14.87 -22.23 -29.23
C PRO A 198 -14.50 -20.76 -29.10
N GLN A 199 -15.35 -19.88 -29.65
CA GLN A 199 -15.05 -18.45 -29.61
C GLN A 199 -14.80 -18.08 -28.15
N PRO A 200 -13.65 -17.46 -27.82
CA PRO A 200 -13.44 -16.99 -26.47
C PRO A 200 -14.62 -16.09 -26.14
N LEU A 201 -15.40 -16.47 -25.12
CA LEU A 201 -16.48 -15.66 -24.59
C LEU A 201 -15.92 -14.26 -24.43
N LYS A 202 -16.31 -13.35 -25.32
CA LYS A 202 -15.81 -11.97 -25.31
C LYS A 202 -16.23 -11.41 -23.96
N LEU A 203 -15.25 -11.23 -23.07
CA LEU A 203 -15.46 -10.63 -21.76
C LEU A 203 -16.24 -9.34 -21.97
N ASP A 204 -17.27 -9.12 -21.15
CA ASP A 204 -18.11 -7.95 -21.28
C ASP A 204 -17.22 -6.69 -21.18
N ARG A 205 -17.46 -5.71 -22.04
CA ARG A 205 -16.64 -4.49 -22.12
C ARG A 205 -16.53 -3.83 -20.74
N LYS A 206 -17.63 -3.84 -19.97
CA LYS A 206 -17.67 -3.31 -18.60
C LYS A 206 -16.73 -4.06 -17.66
N GLN A 207 -16.62 -5.38 -17.79
CA GLN A 207 -15.71 -6.19 -16.97
C GLN A 207 -14.24 -5.89 -17.30
N ILE A 208 -13.93 -5.65 -18.57
CA ILE A 208 -12.59 -5.25 -19.01
C ILE A 208 -12.25 -3.85 -18.46
N GLU A 209 -13.15 -2.89 -18.63
CA GLU A 209 -12.99 -1.52 -18.11
C GLU A 209 -12.83 -1.51 -16.59
N GLN A 210 -13.66 -2.27 -15.87
CA GLN A 210 -13.53 -2.42 -14.42
C GLN A 210 -12.16 -2.98 -14.03
N ARG A 211 -11.67 -4.00 -14.72
CA ARG A 211 -10.36 -4.58 -14.43
C ARG A 211 -9.22 -3.59 -14.70
N ILE A 212 -9.29 -2.83 -15.80
CA ILE A 212 -8.30 -1.79 -16.11
C ILE A 212 -8.27 -0.74 -14.98
N GLU A 213 -9.44 -0.31 -14.51
CA GLU A 213 -9.52 0.69 -13.45
C GLU A 213 -8.99 0.14 -12.11
N GLU A 214 -9.32 -1.10 -11.78
CA GLU A 214 -8.79 -1.75 -10.57
C GLU A 214 -7.26 -1.91 -10.63
N ASP A 215 -6.70 -2.26 -11.78
CA ASP A 215 -5.25 -2.36 -11.95
C ASP A 215 -4.57 -0.98 -11.92
N ARG A 216 -5.19 0.06 -12.50
CA ARG A 216 -4.74 1.46 -12.35
C ARG A 216 -4.68 1.86 -10.89
N GLU A 217 -5.74 1.57 -10.15
CA GLU A 217 -5.86 1.92 -8.75
C GLU A 217 -4.82 1.16 -7.90
N ARG A 218 -4.55 -0.12 -8.16
CA ARG A 218 -3.45 -0.86 -7.51
C ARG A 218 -2.10 -0.24 -7.79
N HIS A 219 -1.85 0.17 -9.03
CA HIS A 219 -0.56 0.72 -9.42
C HIS A 219 -0.34 2.13 -8.85
N LYS A 220 -1.41 2.92 -8.78
CA LYS A 220 -1.43 4.19 -8.06
C LYS A 220 -1.04 3.97 -6.59
N ARG A 221 -1.70 3.05 -5.89
CA ARG A 221 -1.39 2.71 -4.49
C ARG A 221 0.05 2.28 -4.27
N LEU A 222 0.60 1.48 -5.18
CA LEU A 222 1.99 1.03 -5.05
C LEU A 222 2.99 2.19 -5.05
N ARG A 223 2.62 3.33 -5.65
CA ARG A 223 3.46 4.52 -5.72
C ARG A 223 3.17 5.55 -4.63
N GLU A 224 2.09 5.40 -3.87
CA GLU A 224 1.67 6.38 -2.85
C GLU A 224 2.75 6.59 -1.78
N ASN A 225 3.58 5.58 -1.49
CA ASN A 225 4.60 5.65 -0.45
C ASN A 225 6.04 5.79 -1.01
N ILE A 226 6.23 6.01 -2.31
CA ILE A 226 7.60 6.11 -2.89
C ILE A 226 8.35 7.33 -2.34
N TRP A 227 7.64 8.44 -2.18
CA TRP A 227 8.19 9.68 -1.62
C TRP A 227 8.22 9.68 -0.09
N ALA A 228 7.67 8.65 0.58
CA ALA A 228 7.68 8.58 2.04
C ALA A 228 9.12 8.46 2.55
N VAL A 229 9.42 9.19 3.61
CA VAL A 229 10.73 9.22 4.27
C VAL A 229 10.66 8.39 5.55
N PRO A 230 11.69 7.57 5.86
CA PRO A 230 11.73 6.83 7.11
C PRO A 230 11.72 7.75 8.33
N SER A 231 10.89 7.45 9.34
CA SER A 231 10.80 8.23 10.59
C SER A 231 11.98 8.02 11.56
N LYS A 232 13.02 7.30 11.14
CA LYS A 232 14.22 7.03 11.95
C LYS A 232 15.04 8.31 12.10
N GLU A 233 15.78 8.44 13.20
CA GLU A 233 16.79 9.50 13.36
C GLU A 233 17.77 9.44 12.16
N TYR A 234 17.96 10.57 11.47
CA TYR A 234 18.70 10.70 10.20
C TYR A 234 18.14 9.91 8.99
N GLY A 235 16.93 9.37 9.06
CA GLY A 235 16.35 8.58 7.97
C GLY A 235 16.17 9.34 6.66
N GLU A 236 15.90 10.65 6.74
CA GLU A 236 15.85 11.53 5.56
C GLU A 236 17.23 11.72 4.93
N LEU A 237 18.23 12.04 5.77
CA LEU A 237 19.60 12.26 5.33
C LEU A 237 20.20 11.01 4.70
N GLU A 238 20.05 9.85 5.34
CA GLU A 238 20.55 8.57 4.85
C GLU A 238 19.92 8.21 3.50
N LYS A 239 18.60 8.37 3.37
CA LYS A 239 17.88 8.17 2.10
C LYS A 239 18.39 9.11 1.00
N MET A 240 18.50 10.41 1.28
CA MET A 240 19.02 11.37 0.30
C MET A 240 20.47 11.02 -0.08
N TRP A 241 21.32 10.70 0.88
CA TRP A 241 22.72 10.36 0.61
C TRP A 241 22.87 9.15 -0.33
N GLU A 242 22.00 8.15 -0.20
CA GLU A 242 22.01 6.95 -1.06
C GLU A 242 21.35 7.18 -2.42
N GLU A 243 20.27 7.98 -2.48
CA GLU A 243 19.44 8.15 -3.67
C GLU A 243 19.78 9.40 -4.51
N THR A 244 20.54 10.35 -3.97
CA THR A 244 20.96 11.55 -4.70
C THR A 244 21.84 11.16 -5.87
N SER A 245 21.38 11.48 -7.08
CA SER A 245 22.15 11.34 -8.31
C SER A 245 23.26 12.40 -8.40
N ASP A 246 24.28 12.11 -9.20
CA ASP A 246 25.25 13.12 -9.61
C ASP A 246 24.56 14.28 -10.35
N LEU A 247 25.21 15.46 -10.34
CA LEU A 247 24.74 16.63 -11.06
C LEU A 247 24.65 16.36 -12.57
N GLY A 248 23.47 16.57 -13.13
CA GLY A 248 23.16 16.41 -14.53
C GLY A 248 22.89 17.74 -15.25
N GLU A 249 22.62 17.65 -16.56
CA GLU A 249 22.30 18.82 -17.39
C GLU A 249 21.02 19.54 -16.92
N ASP A 250 20.02 18.78 -16.48
CA ASP A 250 18.76 19.33 -15.99
C ASP A 250 18.95 20.17 -14.71
N ASP A 251 19.91 19.80 -13.85
CA ASP A 251 20.25 20.58 -12.65
C ASP A 251 20.88 21.93 -13.02
N PHE A 252 21.80 21.94 -14.00
CA PHE A 252 22.36 23.20 -14.52
C PHE A 252 21.31 24.09 -15.16
N ARG A 253 20.33 23.49 -15.85
CA ARG A 253 19.20 24.23 -16.43
C ARG A 253 18.35 24.84 -15.31
N ALA A 254 17.99 24.06 -14.30
CA ALA A 254 17.24 24.53 -13.14
C ALA A 254 17.96 25.68 -12.40
N MET A 255 19.25 25.53 -12.11
CA MET A 255 20.07 26.58 -11.47
C MET A 255 20.13 27.87 -12.31
N ALA A 256 20.24 27.75 -13.63
CA ALA A 256 20.26 28.90 -14.51
C ALA A 256 18.89 29.58 -14.65
N GLU A 257 17.79 28.82 -14.55
CA GLU A 257 16.43 29.36 -14.51
C GLU A 257 16.18 30.11 -13.19
N GLU A 258 16.51 29.50 -12.05
CA GLU A 258 16.39 30.11 -10.73
C GLU A 258 17.22 31.41 -10.62
N ARG A 259 18.45 31.42 -11.16
CA ARG A 259 19.27 32.64 -11.22
C ARG A 259 18.60 33.76 -12.01
N ARG A 260 18.01 33.43 -13.18
CA ARG A 260 17.31 34.43 -14.01
C ARG A 260 16.03 34.94 -13.35
N GLU A 261 15.35 34.12 -12.56
CA GLU A 261 14.19 34.56 -11.78
C GLU A 261 14.63 35.50 -10.66
N TRP A 262 15.66 35.13 -9.91
CA TRP A 262 16.23 35.96 -8.85
C TRP A 262 16.72 37.31 -9.38
N ASP A 263 17.45 37.34 -10.50
CA ASP A 263 17.93 38.59 -11.11
C ASP A 263 16.75 39.50 -11.50
N ARG A 264 15.65 38.93 -12.05
CA ARG A 264 14.43 39.70 -12.38
C ARG A 264 13.74 40.25 -11.14
N GLU A 265 13.57 39.43 -10.10
CA GLU A 265 12.95 39.88 -8.85
C GLU A 265 13.77 40.99 -8.20
N PHE A 266 15.09 40.83 -8.18
CA PHE A 266 16.01 41.85 -7.67
C PHE A 266 15.95 43.16 -8.46
N GLU A 267 15.91 43.11 -9.80
CA GLU A 267 15.75 44.30 -10.64
C GLU A 267 14.39 45.00 -10.40
N VAL A 268 13.33 44.23 -10.19
CA VAL A 268 12.00 44.77 -9.82
C VAL A 268 12.04 45.42 -8.44
N GLU A 269 12.70 44.80 -7.46
CA GLU A 269 12.84 45.35 -6.11
C GLU A 269 13.73 46.60 -6.08
N GLU A 270 14.81 46.61 -6.86
CA GLU A 270 15.73 47.75 -7.01
C GLU A 270 15.05 48.94 -7.69
N SER A 271 14.19 48.70 -8.68
CA SER A 271 13.40 49.72 -9.37
C SER A 271 12.16 50.19 -8.59
N ALA A 272 11.67 49.39 -7.64
CA ALA A 272 10.56 49.73 -6.75
C ALA A 272 10.98 50.59 -5.54
N CYS A 273 12.27 50.66 -5.21
CA CYS A 273 12.74 51.35 -4.01
C CYS A 273 12.75 52.90 -4.19
N PRO A 274 11.89 53.67 -3.48
CA PRO A 274 11.69 55.11 -3.76
C PRO A 274 12.93 55.98 -3.51
N HIS A 275 13.85 55.51 -2.67
CA HIS A 275 15.04 56.25 -2.24
C HIS A 275 16.07 56.39 -3.36
N ARG A 276 16.06 55.50 -4.35
CA ARG A 276 17.03 55.48 -5.45
C ARG A 276 16.55 56.24 -6.68
N SER A 277 15.23 56.28 -6.91
CA SER A 277 14.60 57.19 -7.88
C SER A 277 14.83 58.67 -7.55
N ALA A 278 15.03 59.01 -6.27
CA ALA A 278 15.35 60.36 -5.81
C ALA A 278 16.85 60.71 -5.92
N ALA A 279 17.76 59.72 -5.98
CA ALA A 279 19.20 59.94 -6.05
C ALA A 279 19.70 60.23 -7.48
N GLY A 280 18.95 59.86 -8.52
CA GLY A 280 19.29 60.14 -9.92
C GLY A 280 19.09 61.60 -10.37
N GLY A 281 18.54 62.46 -9.51
CA GLY A 281 18.21 63.86 -9.83
C GLY A 281 19.16 64.92 -9.26
N ALA A 282 20.16 64.56 -8.46
CA ALA A 282 21.05 65.53 -7.81
C ALA A 282 22.44 65.57 -8.49
N THR A 283 22.59 66.60 -9.32
CA THR A 283 23.77 67.04 -10.07
C THR A 283 25.04 67.22 -9.22
N ASN A 284 26.21 67.03 -9.85
CA ASN A 284 27.41 67.88 -9.76
C ASN A 284 28.36 67.36 -10.85
N GLY A 285 28.93 68.11 -11.78
CA GLY A 285 29.11 69.54 -11.97
C GLY A 285 30.28 69.61 -12.96
N SER A 286 30.10 70.29 -14.08
CA SER A 286 31.09 70.50 -15.13
C SER A 286 32.41 71.06 -14.59
N SER A 287 33.52 70.35 -14.82
CA SER A 287 34.83 70.99 -14.98
C SER A 287 35.56 70.37 -16.17
N THR A 288 35.42 71.07 -17.29
CA THR A 288 36.23 71.01 -18.51
C THR A 288 37.71 71.15 -18.17
N LEU A 289 38.53 70.18 -18.56
CA LEU A 289 39.92 70.42 -18.97
C LEU A 289 40.23 69.53 -20.17
N ASP A 290 40.66 70.21 -21.22
CA ASP A 290 40.98 69.72 -22.55
C ASP A 290 42.13 68.69 -22.58
N GLY A 291 42.00 67.77 -23.55
CA GLY A 291 43.10 67.31 -24.42
C GLY A 291 44.19 66.44 -23.81
N HIS A 292 44.21 65.15 -24.15
CA HIS A 292 45.03 64.68 -25.26
C HIS A 292 44.77 63.20 -25.55
N ASP A 293 44.55 62.94 -26.84
CA ASP A 293 44.66 61.66 -27.51
C ASP A 293 45.95 60.91 -27.12
N LEU A 294 45.86 59.58 -26.99
CA LEU A 294 46.82 58.59 -27.48
C LEU A 294 46.52 57.18 -26.93
N GLY A 295 46.28 56.23 -27.84
CA GLY A 295 47.03 54.97 -27.80
C GLY A 295 46.30 53.71 -27.33
N VAL A 296 45.75 53.01 -28.32
CA VAL A 296 45.64 51.54 -28.40
C VAL A 296 46.88 50.83 -27.81
N SER A 297 46.68 49.81 -26.96
CA SER A 297 47.37 48.50 -27.09
C SER A 297 46.88 47.44 -26.10
N ARG A 298 46.37 46.34 -26.69
CA ARG A 298 46.51 44.94 -26.29
C ARG A 298 47.70 44.66 -25.34
N VAL A 299 47.45 43.89 -24.28
CA VAL A 299 47.96 42.52 -24.08
C VAL A 299 46.88 41.71 -23.38
#